data_AF-A0A0F9GUK6-F1
#
_entry.id   AF-A0A0F9GUK6-F1
#
_cell.length_a   1.000
_cell.length_b   1.000
_cell.length_c   1.000
_cell.angle_alpha   90.00
_cell.angle_beta   90.00
_cell.angle_gamma   90.00
#
_symmetry.space_group_name_H-M   'P 1'
#
loop_
_entity.id
_entity.type
_entity.pdbx_description
1 polymer ?
#
loop_
_entity_poly.entity_id
_entity_poly.type
_entity_poly.pdbx_seq_one_letter_code
_entity_poly.pdbx_strand_id
1 'polypeptide(L)'
;MNLATSSINWIDENLQIINKNGELVPLHPNDGQLMLADIIQKQRQAGFPVRILLLKPRQVGWSTWSEAEAFYEINSRSNWTALCVSADTESTDMVFN
;
A
#
# COMPACT_ATOMS: atom_id res chain seq x y z
N MET A 1 15.52 -17.75 -0.15
CA MET A 1 14.38 -16.89 -0.53
C MET A 1 14.56 -15.57 0.22
N ASN A 2 15.30 -14.64 -0.39
CA ASN A 2 15.68 -13.36 0.23
C ASN A 2 14.60 -12.34 -0.18
N LEU A 3 13.55 -12.21 0.63
CA LEU A 3 12.43 -11.27 0.38
C LEU A 3 12.60 -9.93 1.14
N ALA A 4 13.78 -9.66 1.68
CA ALA A 4 14.03 -8.47 2.47
C ALA A 4 14.61 -7.32 1.62
N THR A 5 14.01 -7.06 0.45
CA THR A 5 13.88 -5.66 0.06
C THR A 5 12.61 -5.19 0.76
N SER A 6 12.71 -4.19 1.64
CA SER A 6 11.53 -3.63 2.31
C SER A 6 10.47 -3.31 1.26
N SER A 7 9.19 -3.63 1.51
CA SER A 7 8.09 -3.25 0.61
C SER A 7 8.17 -1.77 0.24
N ILE A 8 8.64 -0.94 1.18
CA ILE A 8 8.94 0.48 0.98
C ILE A 8 9.85 0.72 -0.23
N ASN A 9 11.04 0.11 -0.28
CA ASN A 9 12.00 0.35 -1.36
C ASN A 9 11.46 -0.18 -2.70
N TRP A 10 10.82 -1.35 -2.67
CA TRP A 10 10.24 -1.90 -3.89
C TRP A 10 9.14 -0.98 -4.44
N ILE A 11 8.26 -0.47 -3.58
CA ILE A 11 7.19 0.46 -3.96
C ILE A 11 7.79 1.76 -4.51
N ASP A 12 8.77 2.33 -3.81
CA ASP A 12 9.43 3.59 -4.18
C ASP A 12 10.11 3.51 -5.57
N GLU A 13 10.72 2.38 -5.87
CA GLU A 13 11.45 2.15 -7.12
C GLU A 13 10.56 1.73 -8.30
N ASN A 14 9.39 1.11 -8.04
CA ASN A 14 8.62 0.43 -9.08
C ASN A 14 7.21 1.01 -9.30
N LEU A 15 6.64 1.75 -8.34
CA LEU A 15 5.28 2.27 -8.44
C LEU A 15 5.25 3.78 -8.68
N GLN A 16 4.21 4.21 -9.40
CA GLN A 16 3.96 5.61 -9.73
C GLN A 16 2.52 5.97 -9.39
N ILE A 17 2.27 7.26 -9.15
CA ILE A 17 0.94 7.83 -8.92
C ILE A 17 0.73 9.08 -9.77
N ILE A 18 -0.52 9.41 -10.03
CA ILE A 18 -0.90 10.70 -10.61
C ILE A 18 -1.00 11.71 -9.46
N ASN A 19 -0.16 12.75 -9.50
CA ASN A 19 -0.21 13.80 -8.49
C ASN A 19 -1.38 14.77 -8.73
N LYS A 20 -1.57 15.75 -7.85
CA LYS A 20 -2.66 16.74 -7.95
C LYS A 20 -2.57 17.65 -9.18
N ASN A 21 -1.41 17.71 -9.83
CA ASN A 21 -1.19 18.46 -11.07
C ASN A 21 -1.48 17.60 -12.31
N GLY A 22 -1.85 16.32 -12.15
CA GLY A 22 -2.08 15.39 -13.25
C GLY A 22 -0.81 14.74 -13.79
N GLU A 23 0.32 14.87 -13.11
CA GLU A 23 1.61 14.34 -13.55
C GLU A 23 1.83 12.94 -12.97
N LEU A 24 2.33 12.02 -13.79
CA LEU A 24 2.75 10.69 -13.34
C LEU A 24 4.13 10.80 -12.67
N VAL A 25 4.19 10.56 -11.36
CA VAL A 25 5.39 10.69 -10.53
C VAL A 25 5.64 9.41 -9.71
N PRO A 26 6.88 9.13 -9.27
CA PRO A 26 7.14 8.01 -8.38
C PRO A 26 6.33 8.08 -7.08
N LEU A 27 5.92 6.93 -6.55
CA LEU A 27 5.23 6.82 -5.27
C LEU A 27 6.23 6.87 -4.10
N HIS A 28 6.68 8.09 -3.76
CA HIS A 28 7.48 8.31 -2.56
C HIS A 28 6.60 8.32 -1.31
N PRO A 29 6.91 7.51 -0.27
CA PRO A 29 6.11 7.47 0.95
C PRO A 29 6.26 8.78 1.75
N ASN A 30 5.14 9.29 2.25
CA ASN A 30 5.15 10.33 3.28
C ASN A 30 5.21 9.75 4.71
N ASP A 31 5.35 10.61 5.72
CA ASP A 31 5.49 10.20 7.12
C ASP A 31 4.35 9.31 7.63
N GLY A 32 3.11 9.56 7.19
CA GLY A 32 1.97 8.72 7.53
C GLY A 32 2.12 7.33 6.92
N GLN A 33 2.45 7.27 5.63
CA GLN A 33 2.64 6.00 4.92
C GLN A 33 3.81 5.19 5.51
N LEU A 34 4.91 5.85 5.88
CA LEU A 34 6.02 5.23 6.60
C LEU A 34 5.60 4.68 7.97
N MET A 35 4.74 5.38 8.72
CA MET A 35 4.17 4.89 9.97
C MET A 35 3.37 3.59 9.75
N LEU A 36 2.52 3.52 8.72
CA LEU A 36 1.78 2.29 8.41
C LEU A 36 2.73 1.17 7.99
N ALA A 37 3.72 1.46 7.15
CA ALA A 37 4.72 0.49 6.71
C ALA A 37 5.50 -0.12 7.89
N ASP A 38 5.91 0.72 8.86
CA ASP A 38 6.57 0.26 10.09
C ASP A 38 5.67 -0.66 10.93
N ILE A 39 4.39 -0.32 11.10
CA ILE A 39 3.43 -1.17 11.81
C ILE A 39 3.24 -2.51 11.12
N ILE A 40 3.12 -2.52 9.78
CA ILE A 40 3.04 -3.74 8.98
C ILE A 40 4.30 -4.60 9.20
N GLN A 41 5.47 -3.98 9.10
CA GLN A 41 6.75 -4.66 9.22
C GLN A 41 6.96 -5.27 10.62
N LYS A 42 6.56 -4.56 11.68
CA LYS A 42 6.59 -5.08 13.06
C LYS A 42 5.74 -6.34 13.23
N GLN A 43 4.54 -6.38 12.63
CA GLN A 43 3.70 -7.58 12.68
C GLN A 43 4.32 -8.75 11.89
N ARG A 44 4.86 -8.48 10.69
CA ARG A 44 5.58 -9.47 9.88
C ARG A 44 6.77 -10.05 10.65
N GLN A 45 7.59 -9.21 11.28
CA GLN A 45 8.76 -9.62 12.07
C GLN A 45 8.38 -10.43 13.31
N ALA A 46 7.23 -10.15 13.92
CA ALA A 46 6.70 -10.94 15.02
C ALA A 46 6.12 -12.30 14.58
N GLY A 47 6.09 -12.60 13.26
CA GLY A 47 5.59 -13.86 12.72
C GLY A 47 4.07 -13.97 12.71
N PHE A 48 3.35 -12.87 12.91
CA PHE A 48 1.88 -12.86 12.91
C PHE A 48 1.31 -12.42 11.55
N PRO A 49 0.12 -12.88 11.17
CA PRO A 49 -0.63 -12.30 10.07
C PRO A 49 -0.85 -10.80 10.31
N VAL A 50 -0.55 -9.98 9.31
CA VAL A 50 -0.75 -8.53 9.39
C VAL A 50 -2.24 -8.22 9.43
N ARG A 51 -2.71 -7.61 10.52
CA ARG A 51 -4.08 -7.11 10.69
C ARG A 51 -4.05 -5.70 11.25
N ILE A 52 -4.69 -4.76 10.54
CA ILE A 52 -4.62 -3.34 10.89
C ILE A 52 -6.03 -2.76 10.89
N LEU A 53 -6.41 -2.17 12.02
CA LEU A 53 -7.55 -1.27 12.13
C LEU A 53 -7.00 0.15 12.24
N LEU A 54 -7.18 0.94 11.19
CA LEU A 54 -6.62 2.27 11.08
C LEU A 54 -7.70 3.34 11.21
N LEU A 55 -7.67 4.11 12.30
CA LEU A 55 -8.39 5.37 12.41
C LEU A 55 -7.54 6.46 11.77
N LYS A 56 -8.00 7.02 10.64
CA LYS A 56 -7.18 7.90 9.81
C LYS A 56 -7.74 9.31 9.64
N PRO A 57 -6.88 10.35 9.62
CA PRO A 57 -7.25 11.66 9.10
C PRO A 57 -7.39 11.64 7.57
N ARG A 58 -8.05 12.66 7.02
CA ARG A 58 -8.22 12.83 5.56
C ARG A 58 -6.90 13.26 4.90
N GLN A 59 -6.77 12.98 3.60
CA GLN A 59 -5.73 13.52 2.71
C GLN A 59 -4.26 13.13 3.00
N VAL A 60 -4.01 12.01 3.68
CA VAL A 60 -2.64 11.48 3.87
C VAL A 60 -2.23 10.46 2.78
N GLY A 61 -3.18 9.86 2.07
CA GLY A 61 -2.87 8.80 1.08
C GLY A 61 -2.71 7.40 1.70
N TRP A 62 -3.45 7.10 2.77
CA TRP A 62 -3.42 5.77 3.42
C TRP A 62 -3.96 4.66 2.50
N SER A 63 -4.98 4.92 1.69
CA SER A 63 -5.53 3.93 0.74
C SER A 63 -4.52 3.62 -0.35
N THR A 64 -3.91 4.65 -0.95
CA THR A 64 -2.82 4.51 -1.92
C THR A 64 -1.69 3.62 -1.40
N TRP A 65 -1.27 3.80 -0.14
CA TRP A 65 -0.24 2.94 0.44
C TRP A 65 -0.72 1.50 0.69
N SER A 66 -1.97 1.35 1.14
CA SER A 66 -2.56 0.03 1.38
C SER A 66 -2.66 -0.79 0.08
N GLU A 67 -3.02 -0.13 -1.02
CA GLU A 67 -3.04 -0.73 -2.36
C GLU A 67 -1.64 -1.03 -2.89
N ALA A 68 -0.67 -0.14 -2.68
CA ALA A 68 0.73 -0.39 -3.05
C ALA A 68 1.31 -1.62 -2.33
N GLU A 69 1.04 -1.78 -1.03
CA GLU A 69 1.40 -2.98 -0.27
C GLU A 69 0.67 -4.22 -0.79
N ALA A 70 -0.63 -4.12 -1.06
CA ALA A 70 -1.40 -5.24 -1.62
C ALA A 70 -0.87 -5.66 -3.00
N PHE A 71 -0.53 -4.70 -3.85
CA PHE A 71 0.07 -4.94 -5.16
C PHE A 71 1.44 -5.59 -5.04
N TYR A 72 2.30 -5.09 -4.16
CA TYR A 72 3.59 -5.72 -3.85
C TYR A 72 3.41 -7.18 -3.42
N GLU A 73 2.45 -7.48 -2.55
CA GLU A 73 2.18 -8.83 -2.07
C GLU A 73 1.72 -9.79 -3.18
N ILE A 74 0.78 -9.38 -4.04
CA ILE A 74 0.33 -10.23 -5.16
C ILE A 74 1.37 -10.33 -6.28
N ASN A 75 2.21 -9.31 -6.46
CA ASN A 75 3.28 -9.33 -7.46
C ASN A 75 4.47 -10.19 -7.01
N SER A 76 4.74 -10.24 -5.70
CA SER A 76 5.86 -11.00 -5.13
C SER A 76 5.53 -12.47 -4.81
N ARG A 77 4.26 -12.87 -4.87
CA ARG A 77 3.82 -14.23 -4.49
C ARG A 77 2.83 -14.82 -5.49
N SER A 78 3.08 -16.05 -5.90
CA SER A 78 2.15 -16.79 -6.76
C SER A 78 0.90 -17.23 -6.00
N ASN A 79 -0.25 -17.21 -6.68
CA ASN A 79 -1.55 -17.63 -6.15
C ASN A 79 -2.08 -16.76 -4.99
N TRP A 80 -1.72 -15.48 -4.96
CA TRP A 80 -2.28 -14.50 -4.03
C TRP A 80 -3.25 -13.57 -4.76
N THR A 81 -4.35 -13.21 -4.07
CA THR A 81 -5.35 -12.28 -4.58
C THR A 81 -5.52 -11.14 -3.59
N ALA A 82 -5.55 -9.92 -4.10
CA ALA A 82 -5.90 -8.73 -3.32
C ALA A 82 -7.34 -8.34 -3.62
N LEU A 83 -8.05 -7.86 -2.59
CA LEU A 83 -9.41 -7.37 -2.70
C LEU A 83 -9.49 -6.03 -1.96
N CYS A 84 -9.91 -4.98 -2.64
CA CYS A 84 -10.33 -3.74 -2.01
C CYS A 84 -11.85 -3.65 -2.06
N VAL A 85 -12.46 -3.29 -0.95
CA VAL A 85 -13.91 -3.15 -0.79
C VAL A 85 -14.18 -1.80 -0.17
N SER A 86 -15.15 -1.08 -0.70
CA SER A 86 -15.68 0.14 -0.09
C SER A 86 -17.20 0.09 -0.04
N ALA A 87 -17.80 1.03 0.69
CA ALA A 87 -19.25 1.00 0.98
C ALA A 87 -20.12 1.38 -0.23
N ASP A 88 -19.55 2.07 -1.22
CA ASP A 88 -20.22 2.42 -2.47
C ASP A 88 -19.35 2.04 -3.68
N THR A 89 -20.00 1.78 -4.81
CA THR A 89 -19.31 1.35 -6.02
C THR A 89 -18.45 2.47 -6.61
N GLU A 90 -18.88 3.74 -6.50
CA GLU A 90 -18.11 4.90 -6.99
C GLU A 90 -16.73 5.01 -6.32
N SER A 91 -16.64 4.81 -5.01
CA SER A 91 -15.37 4.86 -4.27
C SER A 91 -14.47 3.66 -4.58
N THR A 92 -15.05 2.53 -5.01
CA THR A 92 -14.29 1.35 -5.44
C THR A 92 -13.72 1.56 -6.84
N ASP A 93 -14.49 2.17 -7.74
CA ASP A 93 -14.06 2.47 -9.11
C ASP A 93 -12.88 3.45 -9.12
N MET A 94 -12.89 4.46 -8.23
CA MET A 94 -11.79 5.44 -8.10
C MET A 94 -10.45 4.84 -7.61
N VAL A 95 -10.47 3.59 -7.15
CA VAL A 95 -9.28 2.87 -6.66
C VAL A 95 -8.66 2.00 -7.76
N PHE A 96 -9.47 1.44 -8.67
CA PHE A 96 -9.00 0.46 -9.65
C PHE A 96 -9.09 0.88 -11.12
N ASN A 97 -9.91 1.90 -11.46
CA ASN A 97 -10.02 2.44 -12.82
C ASN A 97 -9.16 3.70 -12.98
#